data_AF-A0A933S7Y0-F1
#
_entry.id   AF-A0A933S7Y0-F1
#
_cell.length_a   1.000
_cell.length_b   1.000
_cell.length_c   1.000
_cell.angle_alpha   90.00
_cell.angle_beta   90.00
_cell.angle_gamma   90.00
#
_symmetry.space_group_name_H-M   'P 1'
#
loop_
_entity.id
_entity.type
_entity.pdbx_description
1 polymer ?
#
loop_
_entity_poly.entity_id
_entity_poly.type
_entity_poly.pdbx_seq_one_letter_code
_entity_poly.pdbx_strand_id
1 'polypeptide(L)'
;MGDNKYLTKRWLNVLRVGYFLAVRQIKGSTKATTFLIVFIMMLTFLNLVVVSGILIGLIEGGNRANKEQYTGDVIITTLSGEQDISHSYEIENTLRKMPAVSDLSVRYLANTSIEANYKTRRDFSTLRDTAGTQVVGLDLSDEDKLSNISKFVVEGDFLNEDESGYILLGANLLYRYSAGFGDFFASLDGVYPGEEVKVTVGENTKTFIVKGILDTKVDQVSLRAFMTKEDFWRLVDRPGHNANEFAIRIDPFSSATPDQIKSNLVKAGFATDGKIQTAIEAIPDFLNQIRIAFGLLGNVIGLVGIVVASITIFIVIFINAVTRRKYIGIMKGIGINEQAIEVSYIFQSIFYALLGGVLGILIVYFVLVPFFYAHPLDFPFSDGILVAPKGEVMFKFFLLLFVTIIAGYIPARNIVKKNTLDSILGR
;
A
#
# COMPACT_ATOMS: atom_id res chain seq x y z
N MET A 1 -37.96 -5.95 41.62
CA MET A 1 -37.06 -7.03 41.12
C MET A 1 -37.78 -8.16 40.35
N GLY A 2 -39.10 -8.39 40.55
CA GLY A 2 -39.84 -9.45 39.83
C GLY A 2 -40.09 -9.18 38.34
N ASP A 3 -40.44 -7.94 37.97
CA ASP A 3 -40.76 -7.57 36.58
C ASP A 3 -39.60 -7.72 35.61
N ASN A 4 -38.38 -7.39 36.07
CA ASN A 4 -37.19 -7.50 35.22
C ASN A 4 -36.93 -8.97 34.83
N LYS A 5 -37.11 -9.92 35.77
CA LYS A 5 -36.96 -11.36 35.50
C LYS A 5 -38.01 -11.92 34.53
N TYR A 6 -39.25 -11.44 34.58
CA TYR A 6 -40.31 -11.86 33.65
C TYR A 6 -40.04 -11.37 32.23
N LEU A 7 -39.61 -10.11 32.08
CA LEU A 7 -39.21 -9.55 30.79
C LEU A 7 -38.00 -10.27 30.20
N THR A 8 -36.99 -10.61 31.03
CA THR A 8 -35.83 -11.40 30.55
C THR A 8 -36.26 -12.78 30.07
N LYS A 9 -37.13 -13.47 30.83
CA LYS A 9 -37.59 -14.84 30.50
C LYS A 9 -38.42 -14.87 29.23
N ARG A 10 -39.26 -13.85 29.00
CA ARG A 10 -40.02 -13.67 27.75
C ARG A 10 -39.09 -13.45 26.55
N TRP A 11 -38.09 -12.59 26.69
CA TRP A 11 -37.08 -12.34 25.63
C TRP A 11 -36.26 -13.59 25.30
N LEU A 12 -35.82 -14.33 26.32
CA LEU A 12 -35.12 -15.61 26.15
C LEU A 12 -35.95 -16.64 25.37
N ASN A 13 -37.26 -16.71 25.63
CA ASN A 13 -38.15 -17.58 24.87
C ASN A 13 -38.30 -17.14 23.41
N VAL A 14 -38.44 -15.83 23.15
CA VAL A 14 -38.48 -15.28 21.78
C VAL A 14 -37.20 -15.62 21.02
N LEU A 15 -36.03 -15.46 21.66
CA LEU A 15 -34.74 -15.81 21.05
C LEU A 15 -34.62 -17.32 20.76
N ARG A 16 -35.00 -18.18 21.72
CA ARG A 16 -34.96 -19.64 21.53
C ARG A 16 -35.88 -20.12 20.41
N VAL A 17 -37.12 -19.64 20.40
CA VAL A 17 -38.09 -19.98 19.35
C VAL A 17 -37.62 -19.43 18.00
N GLY A 18 -37.16 -18.19 17.96
CA GLY A 18 -36.61 -17.57 16.74
C GLY A 18 -35.43 -18.35 16.17
N TYR A 19 -34.48 -18.76 17.02
CA TYR A 19 -33.34 -19.60 16.60
C TYR A 19 -33.79 -20.96 16.07
N PHE A 20 -34.72 -21.64 16.76
CA PHE A 20 -35.27 -22.92 16.30
C PHE A 20 -35.94 -22.80 14.93
N LEU A 21 -36.75 -21.75 14.73
CA LEU A 21 -37.39 -21.47 13.46
C LEU A 21 -36.36 -21.16 12.37
N ALA A 22 -35.32 -20.38 12.67
CA ALA A 22 -34.26 -20.04 11.73
C ALA A 22 -33.54 -21.29 11.22
N VAL A 23 -33.08 -22.15 12.13
CA VAL A 23 -32.40 -23.41 11.79
C VAL A 23 -33.28 -24.30 10.93
N ARG A 24 -34.57 -24.44 11.29
CA ARG A 24 -35.52 -25.24 10.52
C ARG A 24 -35.72 -24.69 9.11
N GLN A 25 -35.85 -23.37 8.98
CA GLN A 25 -36.03 -22.71 7.68
C GLN A 25 -34.78 -22.80 6.80
N ILE A 26 -33.57 -22.67 7.38
CA ILE A 26 -32.30 -22.86 6.63
C ILE A 26 -32.20 -24.29 6.11
N LYS A 27 -32.46 -25.29 6.96
CA LYS A 27 -32.46 -26.71 6.55
C LYS A 27 -33.53 -27.03 5.51
N GLY A 28 -34.66 -26.33 5.55
CA GLY A 28 -35.76 -26.45 4.59
C GLY A 28 -35.62 -25.55 3.36
N SER A 29 -34.49 -24.87 3.18
CA SER A 29 -34.18 -24.10 1.98
C SER A 29 -33.51 -25.01 0.93
N THR A 30 -33.71 -24.69 -0.35
CA THR A 30 -32.98 -25.32 -1.44
C THR A 30 -31.49 -25.04 -1.31
N LYS A 31 -30.65 -26.08 -1.49
CA LYS A 31 -29.18 -25.96 -1.41
C LYS A 31 -28.65 -24.86 -2.33
N ALA A 32 -29.23 -24.72 -3.52
CA ALA A 32 -28.87 -23.67 -4.48
C ALA A 32 -29.10 -22.26 -3.94
N THR A 33 -30.21 -22.01 -3.26
CA THR A 33 -30.53 -20.69 -2.70
C THR A 33 -29.61 -20.36 -1.54
N THR A 34 -29.36 -21.32 -0.64
CA THR A 34 -28.40 -21.13 0.47
C THR A 34 -26.99 -20.88 -0.06
N PHE A 35 -26.54 -21.65 -1.04
CA PHE A 35 -25.24 -21.43 -1.68
C PHE A 35 -25.16 -20.06 -2.34
N LEU A 36 -26.19 -19.66 -3.11
CA LEU A 36 -26.23 -18.36 -3.78
C LEU A 36 -26.13 -17.19 -2.79
N ILE A 37 -26.88 -17.23 -1.68
CA ILE A 37 -26.84 -16.18 -0.66
C ILE A 37 -25.44 -16.11 -0.01
N VAL A 38 -24.89 -17.27 0.37
CA VAL A 38 -23.54 -17.36 0.94
C VAL A 38 -22.50 -16.83 -0.04
N PHE A 39 -22.60 -17.20 -1.31
CA PHE A 39 -21.68 -16.78 -2.36
C PHE A 39 -21.72 -15.28 -2.57
N ILE A 40 -22.92 -14.69 -2.58
CA ILE A 40 -23.08 -13.22 -2.65
C ILE A 40 -22.47 -12.55 -1.41
N MET A 41 -22.74 -13.06 -0.20
CA MET A 41 -22.16 -12.51 1.04
C MET A 41 -20.64 -12.62 1.10
N MET A 42 -20.10 -13.70 0.52
CA MET A 42 -18.66 -13.88 0.36
C MET A 42 -18.10 -12.88 -0.64
N LEU A 43 -18.75 -12.69 -1.80
CA LEU A 43 -18.30 -11.76 -2.83
C LEU A 43 -18.36 -10.31 -2.35
N THR A 44 -19.41 -9.91 -1.61
CA THR A 44 -19.50 -8.57 -1.03
C THR A 44 -18.41 -8.33 0.01
N PHE A 45 -18.12 -9.32 0.86
CA PHE A 45 -17.02 -9.24 1.80
C PHE A 45 -15.66 -9.16 1.08
N LEU A 46 -15.45 -9.98 0.06
CA LEU A 46 -14.25 -9.94 -0.76
C LEU A 46 -14.09 -8.57 -1.42
N ASN A 47 -15.13 -8.01 -2.02
CA ASN A 47 -15.09 -6.68 -2.61
C ASN A 47 -14.70 -5.60 -1.58
N LEU A 48 -15.29 -5.66 -0.38
CA LEU A 48 -15.02 -4.72 0.71
C LEU A 48 -13.57 -4.76 1.21
N VAL A 49 -12.91 -5.92 1.14
CA VAL A 49 -11.53 -6.10 1.62
C VAL A 49 -10.53 -5.93 0.48
N VAL A 50 -10.74 -6.59 -0.65
CA VAL A 50 -9.77 -6.69 -1.76
C VAL A 50 -9.56 -5.35 -2.44
N VAL A 51 -10.63 -4.59 -2.71
CA VAL A 51 -10.47 -3.32 -3.44
C VAL A 51 -9.66 -2.32 -2.61
N SER A 52 -10.03 -2.10 -1.35
CA SER A 52 -9.25 -1.26 -0.44
C SER A 52 -7.84 -1.82 -0.20
N GLY A 53 -7.70 -3.14 -0.15
CA GLY A 53 -6.42 -3.79 0.14
C GLY A 53 -5.42 -3.68 -1.01
N ILE A 54 -5.88 -3.70 -2.26
CA ILE A 54 -5.06 -3.39 -3.43
C ILE A 54 -4.67 -1.92 -3.42
N LEU A 55 -5.63 -1.01 -3.18
CA LEU A 55 -5.36 0.43 -3.14
C LEU A 55 -4.33 0.81 -2.07
N ILE A 56 -4.45 0.25 -0.88
CA ILE A 56 -3.47 0.45 0.21
C ILE A 56 -2.15 -0.27 -0.14
N GLY A 57 -2.22 -1.48 -0.69
CA GLY A 57 -1.04 -2.26 -1.01
C GLY A 57 -0.20 -1.69 -2.15
N LEU A 58 -0.80 -0.89 -3.04
CA LEU A 58 -0.06 -0.07 -4.00
C LEU A 58 0.87 0.93 -3.32
N ILE A 59 0.40 1.56 -2.27
CA ILE A 59 1.21 2.52 -1.53
C ILE A 59 2.26 1.78 -0.70
N GLU A 60 1.87 0.69 -0.06
CA GLU A 60 2.77 -0.09 0.78
C GLU A 60 3.91 -0.70 -0.03
N GLY A 61 3.65 -1.16 -1.25
CA GLY A 61 4.69 -1.62 -2.18
C GLY A 61 5.72 -0.54 -2.49
N GLY A 62 5.26 0.68 -2.76
CA GLY A 62 6.13 1.82 -3.05
C GLY A 62 6.91 2.28 -1.83
N ASN A 63 6.27 2.30 -0.65
CA ASN A 63 6.93 2.61 0.61
C ASN A 63 8.01 1.57 0.93
N ARG A 64 7.73 0.29 0.71
CA ARG A 64 8.70 -0.80 0.92
C ARG A 64 9.87 -0.66 -0.05
N ALA A 65 9.60 -0.43 -1.34
CA ALA A 65 10.64 -0.20 -2.33
C ALA A 65 11.51 1.01 -1.94
N ASN A 66 10.90 2.14 -1.57
CA ASN A 66 11.63 3.33 -1.12
C ASN A 66 12.48 3.05 0.13
N LYS A 67 11.95 2.29 1.09
CA LYS A 67 12.67 1.87 2.29
C LYS A 67 13.88 0.96 1.95
N GLU A 68 13.66 -0.04 1.12
CA GLU A 68 14.66 -1.06 0.80
C GLU A 68 15.74 -0.52 -0.14
N GLN A 69 15.37 0.30 -1.12
CA GLN A 69 16.23 0.74 -2.23
C GLN A 69 16.82 2.14 -2.03
N TYR A 70 16.27 2.97 -1.14
CA TYR A 70 16.73 4.36 -0.98
C TYR A 70 16.97 4.79 0.47
N THR A 71 15.96 4.81 1.34
CA THR A 71 16.09 5.46 2.65
C THR A 71 16.77 4.60 3.72
N GLY A 72 16.62 3.28 3.64
CA GLY A 72 16.80 2.43 4.81
C GLY A 72 15.69 2.67 5.85
N ASP A 73 15.93 2.28 7.10
CA ASP A 73 15.00 2.49 8.22
C ASP A 73 14.96 3.95 8.69
N VAL A 74 16.09 4.64 8.62
CA VAL A 74 16.26 6.06 8.98
C VAL A 74 17.13 6.72 7.91
N ILE A 75 16.74 7.93 7.51
CA ILE A 75 17.52 8.76 6.59
C ILE A 75 17.80 10.11 7.25
N ILE A 76 19.01 10.62 7.03
CA ILE A 76 19.39 12.00 7.36
C ILE A 76 19.63 12.72 6.03
N THR A 77 18.93 13.82 5.79
CA THR A 77 19.13 14.65 4.59
C THR A 77 19.58 16.05 4.97
N THR A 78 20.11 16.81 4.01
CA THR A 78 20.39 18.24 4.22
C THR A 78 19.13 19.01 4.66
N LEU A 79 19.35 20.07 5.44
CA LEU A 79 18.29 21.00 5.80
C LEU A 79 17.90 21.87 4.59
N SER A 80 16.67 22.36 4.58
CA SER A 80 16.17 23.19 3.48
C SER A 80 16.97 24.50 3.39
N GLY A 81 17.62 24.73 2.26
CA GLY A 81 18.46 25.90 2.01
C GLY A 81 19.94 25.67 2.27
N GLU A 82 20.33 24.55 2.90
CA GLU A 82 21.71 24.18 3.13
C GLU A 82 22.28 23.31 2.01
N GLN A 83 23.58 23.44 1.75
CA GLN A 83 24.25 22.70 0.68
C GLN A 83 24.77 21.31 1.12
N ASP A 84 25.00 21.10 2.42
CA ASP A 84 25.45 19.83 3.02
C ASP A 84 24.95 19.68 4.46
N ILE A 85 25.20 18.50 5.04
CA ILE A 85 25.04 18.23 6.45
C ILE A 85 26.34 18.63 7.17
N SER A 86 26.27 19.63 8.04
CA SER A 86 27.39 20.03 8.88
C SER A 86 27.84 18.87 9.80
N HIS A 87 29.12 18.82 10.18
CA HIS A 87 29.66 17.75 11.04
C HIS A 87 29.43 16.31 10.52
N SER A 88 29.35 16.13 9.20
CA SER A 88 29.11 14.82 8.55
C SER A 88 30.04 13.70 9.05
N TYR A 89 31.30 14.01 9.31
CA TYR A 89 32.27 13.04 9.83
C TYR A 89 31.92 12.53 11.24
N GLU A 90 31.40 13.40 12.11
CA GLU A 90 30.99 13.02 13.47
C GLU A 90 29.73 12.16 13.45
N ILE A 91 28.78 12.50 12.57
CA ILE A 91 27.57 11.72 12.33
C ILE A 91 27.94 10.32 11.82
N GLU A 92 28.78 10.23 10.79
CA GLU A 92 29.23 8.96 10.21
C GLU A 92 29.92 8.08 11.27
N ASN A 93 30.88 8.63 12.00
CA ASN A 93 31.63 7.89 13.02
C ASN A 93 30.73 7.43 14.17
N THR A 94 29.71 8.22 14.52
CA THR A 94 28.72 7.83 15.52
C THR A 94 27.89 6.67 15.01
N LEU A 95 27.33 6.77 13.79
CA LEU A 95 26.49 5.73 13.18
C LEU A 95 27.24 4.41 13.00
N ARG A 96 28.49 4.44 12.50
CA ARG A 96 29.32 3.23 12.34
C ARG A 96 29.66 2.53 13.66
N LYS A 97 29.63 3.24 14.79
CA LYS A 97 29.87 2.68 16.14
C LYS A 97 28.60 2.23 16.85
N MET A 98 27.42 2.54 16.30
CA MET A 98 26.16 2.14 16.91
C MET A 98 25.88 0.65 16.64
N PRO A 99 25.79 -0.21 17.67
CA PRO A 99 25.60 -1.65 17.47
C PRO A 99 24.24 -2.02 16.88
N ALA A 100 23.28 -1.08 16.87
CA ALA A 100 21.97 -1.27 16.27
C ALA A 100 21.95 -1.02 14.76
N VAL A 101 22.99 -0.40 14.19
CA VAL A 101 23.09 -0.09 12.76
C VAL A 101 23.80 -1.25 12.07
N SER A 102 23.16 -1.88 11.09
CA SER A 102 23.76 -2.95 10.29
C SER A 102 24.53 -2.39 9.10
N ASP A 103 23.88 -1.48 8.36
CA ASP A 103 24.39 -0.94 7.10
C ASP A 103 24.21 0.59 7.08
N LEU A 104 25.20 1.27 6.51
CA LEU A 104 25.23 2.71 6.39
C LEU A 104 25.72 3.05 4.99
N SER A 105 24.97 3.87 4.27
CA SER A 105 25.44 4.49 3.03
C SER A 105 25.52 6.00 3.19
N VAL A 106 26.66 6.56 2.78
CA VAL A 106 26.95 7.99 2.78
C VAL A 106 26.96 8.48 1.35
N ARG A 107 26.10 9.46 1.05
CA ARG A 107 25.88 9.95 -0.31
C ARG A 107 26.23 11.43 -0.43
N TYR A 108 26.97 11.76 -1.48
CA TYR A 108 27.32 13.13 -1.86
C TYR A 108 26.55 13.50 -3.10
N LEU A 109 25.84 14.64 -3.06
CA LEU A 109 24.93 15.03 -4.12
C LEU A 109 25.34 16.36 -4.73
N ALA A 110 25.25 16.44 -6.05
CA ALA A 110 25.36 17.71 -6.77
C ALA A 110 24.34 17.75 -7.90
N ASN A 111 23.72 18.91 -8.09
CA ASN A 111 22.86 19.14 -9.24
C ASN A 111 23.73 19.16 -10.51
N THR A 112 23.34 18.41 -11.52
CA THR A 112 24.11 18.24 -12.76
C THR A 112 23.22 18.35 -13.99
N SER A 113 23.83 18.72 -15.11
CA SER A 113 23.26 18.54 -16.43
C SER A 113 24.09 17.49 -17.17
N ILE A 114 23.42 16.45 -17.65
CA ILE A 114 24.00 15.43 -18.51
C ILE A 114 23.62 15.76 -19.95
N GLU A 115 24.60 15.81 -20.85
CA GLU A 115 24.42 16.03 -22.29
C GLU A 115 24.86 14.77 -23.06
N ALA A 116 23.95 14.23 -23.88
CA ALA A 116 24.21 13.14 -24.80
C ALA A 116 24.35 13.66 -26.25
N ASN A 117 24.80 12.81 -27.17
CA ASN A 117 24.82 13.07 -28.62
C ASN A 117 25.55 14.36 -29.06
N TYR A 118 26.37 14.95 -28.19
CA TYR A 118 27.06 16.22 -28.45
C TYR A 118 28.07 16.14 -29.60
N LYS A 119 28.60 14.94 -29.90
CA LYS A 119 29.52 14.69 -31.03
C LYS A 119 28.79 14.54 -32.37
N THR A 120 27.56 14.04 -32.36
CA THR A 120 26.78 13.72 -33.57
C THR A 120 25.82 14.83 -33.99
N ARG A 121 25.64 15.85 -33.12
CA ARG A 121 24.82 17.03 -33.41
C ARG A 121 25.39 17.83 -34.58
N ARG A 122 24.65 17.84 -35.70
CA ARG A 122 24.97 18.62 -36.91
C ARG A 122 24.18 19.92 -37.04
N ASP A 123 23.05 20.02 -36.35
CA ASP A 123 22.16 21.19 -36.35
C ASP A 123 22.21 21.88 -34.98
N PHE A 124 22.64 23.13 -34.96
CA PHE A 124 22.74 23.94 -33.75
C PHE A 124 21.43 24.70 -33.41
N SER A 125 20.41 24.60 -34.28
CA SER A 125 19.10 25.20 -34.06
C SER A 125 18.15 24.32 -33.22
N THR A 126 18.40 23.01 -33.16
CA THR A 126 17.65 22.08 -32.29
C THR A 126 18.08 22.21 -30.83
N LEU A 127 17.18 21.87 -29.89
CA LEU A 127 17.55 21.81 -28.47
C LEU A 127 18.66 20.78 -28.25
N ARG A 128 19.50 21.03 -27.23
CA ARG A 128 20.52 20.06 -26.81
C ARG A 128 19.82 18.85 -26.19
N ASP A 129 20.37 17.69 -26.42
CA ASP A 129 19.92 16.46 -25.78
C ASP A 129 20.49 16.41 -24.35
N THR A 130 19.78 17.09 -23.45
CA THR A 130 20.23 17.32 -22.07
C THR A 130 19.17 16.92 -21.08
N ALA A 131 19.58 16.23 -20.01
CA ALA A 131 18.77 15.92 -18.86
C ALA A 131 19.34 16.61 -17.61
N GLY A 132 18.47 17.31 -16.87
CA GLY A 132 18.81 17.83 -15.55
C GLY A 132 18.58 16.75 -14.49
N THR A 133 19.59 16.47 -13.67
CA THR A 133 19.52 15.41 -12.65
C THR A 133 20.42 15.74 -11.46
N GLN A 134 20.47 14.85 -10.48
CA GLN A 134 21.46 14.87 -9.41
C GLN A 134 22.45 13.73 -9.65
N VAL A 135 23.73 14.08 -9.62
CA VAL A 135 24.79 13.09 -9.57
C VAL A 135 25.08 12.74 -8.12
N VAL A 136 25.19 11.44 -7.84
CA VAL A 136 25.45 10.90 -6.53
C VAL A 136 26.83 10.24 -6.54
N GLY A 137 27.73 10.77 -5.72
CA GLY A 137 28.98 10.11 -5.37
C GLY A 137 28.75 9.22 -4.16
N LEU A 138 29.14 7.95 -4.25
CA LEU A 138 28.95 6.98 -3.18
C LEU A 138 30.08 5.95 -3.11
N ASP A 139 30.16 5.31 -1.95
CA ASP A 139 30.89 4.06 -1.76
C ASP A 139 29.98 2.92 -2.24
N LEU A 140 30.43 2.19 -3.26
CA LEU A 140 29.60 1.20 -3.95
C LEU A 140 29.33 0.00 -3.06
N SER A 141 30.31 -0.41 -2.26
CA SER A 141 30.19 -1.55 -1.37
C SER A 141 29.21 -1.29 -0.21
N ASP A 142 29.23 -0.08 0.36
CA ASP A 142 28.32 0.32 1.43
C ASP A 142 26.89 0.55 0.89
N GLU A 143 26.77 1.16 -0.30
CA GLU A 143 25.46 1.34 -0.95
C GLU A 143 24.83 0.01 -1.33
N ASP A 144 25.55 -0.93 -1.96
CA ASP A 144 24.94 -2.18 -2.43
C ASP A 144 24.53 -3.11 -1.27
N LYS A 145 25.27 -3.11 -0.15
CA LYS A 145 24.83 -3.82 1.07
C LYS A 145 23.50 -3.26 1.59
N LEU A 146 23.33 -1.94 1.53
CA LEU A 146 22.11 -1.27 1.92
C LEU A 146 21.02 -1.48 0.86
N SER A 147 21.12 -0.94 -0.34
CA SER A 147 19.99 -0.92 -1.28
C SER A 147 19.86 -2.16 -2.17
N ASN A 148 20.88 -3.02 -2.23
CA ASN A 148 21.03 -4.05 -3.27
C ASN A 148 20.82 -3.45 -4.68
N ILE A 149 21.28 -2.21 -4.89
CA ILE A 149 21.07 -1.45 -6.12
C ILE A 149 21.63 -2.16 -7.35
N SER A 150 22.66 -3.00 -7.21
CA SER A 150 23.24 -3.80 -8.28
C SER A 150 22.24 -4.74 -8.97
N LYS A 151 21.23 -5.24 -8.24
CA LYS A 151 20.20 -6.13 -8.79
C LYS A 151 19.23 -5.45 -9.74
N PHE A 152 19.20 -4.12 -9.73
CA PHE A 152 18.30 -3.30 -10.54
C PHE A 152 18.98 -2.76 -11.80
N VAL A 153 20.20 -3.21 -12.10
CA VAL A 153 20.83 -2.94 -13.39
C VAL A 153 20.12 -3.78 -14.46
N VAL A 154 19.39 -3.11 -15.34
CA VAL A 154 18.64 -3.77 -16.44
C VAL A 154 19.47 -3.90 -17.72
N GLU A 155 20.45 -3.02 -17.90
CA GLU A 155 21.35 -3.02 -19.05
C GLU A 155 22.77 -2.63 -18.62
N GLY A 156 23.77 -3.26 -19.22
CA GLY A 156 25.17 -3.03 -18.90
C GLY A 156 25.59 -3.69 -17.60
N ASP A 157 26.62 -3.13 -16.96
CA ASP A 157 27.20 -3.67 -15.73
C ASP A 157 27.10 -2.66 -14.58
N PHE A 158 27.15 -3.17 -13.35
CA PHE A 158 27.31 -2.32 -12.17
C PHE A 158 28.73 -1.73 -12.11
N LEU A 159 28.91 -0.64 -11.37
CA LEU A 159 30.22 0.01 -11.21
C LEU A 159 31.16 -0.82 -10.31
N ASN A 160 32.45 -0.70 -10.56
CA ASN A 160 33.52 -1.21 -9.72
C ASN A 160 34.27 -0.05 -9.06
N GLU A 161 34.71 -0.21 -7.81
CA GLU A 161 35.43 0.85 -7.07
C GLU A 161 36.80 1.18 -7.68
N ASP A 162 37.44 0.20 -8.32
CA ASP A 162 38.74 0.38 -8.97
C ASP A 162 38.66 1.07 -10.34
N GLU A 163 37.44 1.28 -10.87
CA GLU A 163 37.23 1.88 -12.18
C GLU A 163 36.90 3.38 -12.05
N SER A 164 37.43 4.19 -12.97
CA SER A 164 37.13 5.63 -13.03
C SER A 164 36.70 6.07 -14.42
N GLY A 165 35.89 7.11 -14.50
CA GLY A 165 35.32 7.64 -15.74
C GLY A 165 34.04 6.93 -16.18
N TYR A 166 33.41 6.18 -15.28
CA TYR A 166 32.15 5.49 -15.54
C TYR A 166 30.99 6.08 -14.73
N ILE A 167 29.78 5.98 -15.28
CA ILE A 167 28.55 6.47 -14.66
C ILE A 167 27.42 5.46 -14.85
N LEU A 168 26.58 5.31 -13.83
CA LEU A 168 25.28 4.65 -13.94
C LEU A 168 24.20 5.71 -14.10
N LEU A 169 23.25 5.46 -15.01
CA LEU A 169 22.12 6.34 -15.23
C LEU A 169 20.85 5.67 -14.76
N GLY A 170 20.02 6.38 -14.03
CA GLY A 170 18.65 5.95 -13.75
C GLY A 170 17.82 5.89 -15.04
N ALA A 171 16.96 4.89 -15.15
CA ALA A 171 16.15 4.62 -16.33
C ALA A 171 15.29 5.82 -16.73
N ASN A 172 14.71 6.53 -15.76
CA ASN A 172 13.83 7.67 -16.02
C ASN A 172 14.55 8.91 -16.56
N LEU A 173 15.89 8.90 -16.64
CA LEU A 173 16.68 9.90 -17.36
C LEU A 173 16.72 9.65 -18.87
N LEU A 174 16.27 8.48 -19.34
CA LEU A 174 16.33 8.08 -20.74
C LEU A 174 14.93 8.06 -21.36
N TYR A 175 14.79 8.64 -22.55
CA TYR A 175 13.51 8.79 -23.22
C TYR A 175 12.78 7.46 -23.41
N ARG A 176 13.52 6.40 -23.75
CA ARG A 176 12.98 5.05 -23.98
C ARG A 176 12.28 4.42 -22.77
N TYR A 177 12.64 4.82 -21.55
CA TYR A 177 12.04 4.33 -20.31
C TYR A 177 11.00 5.33 -19.77
N SER A 178 11.20 6.63 -20.03
CA SER A 178 10.31 7.68 -19.53
C SER A 178 9.15 8.05 -20.48
N ALA A 179 9.17 7.62 -21.75
CA ALA A 179 8.16 7.99 -22.76
C ALA A 179 6.71 7.68 -22.35
N GLY A 180 6.49 6.65 -21.53
CA GLY A 180 5.17 6.29 -21.00
C GLY A 180 4.62 7.27 -19.96
N PHE A 181 5.47 8.12 -19.37
CA PHE A 181 5.11 9.08 -18.34
C PHE A 181 4.84 10.48 -18.89
N GLY A 182 5.13 10.74 -20.17
CA GLY A 182 5.03 12.05 -20.83
C GLY A 182 6.31 12.89 -20.73
N ASP A 183 6.34 14.05 -21.40
CA ASP A 183 7.51 14.96 -21.48
C ASP A 183 7.80 15.73 -20.17
N PHE A 184 7.42 15.19 -19.01
CA PHE A 184 7.61 15.85 -17.71
C PHE A 184 9.09 15.93 -17.29
N PHE A 185 9.92 15.04 -17.84
CA PHE A 185 11.35 14.99 -17.58
C PHE A 185 12.13 15.24 -18.86
N ALA A 186 13.08 16.17 -18.81
CA ALA A 186 14.09 16.29 -19.85
C ALA A 186 14.90 14.98 -19.84
N SER A 187 14.82 14.21 -20.92
CA SER A 187 15.37 12.87 -21.02
C SER A 187 16.31 12.76 -22.20
N LEU A 188 17.29 11.86 -22.07
CA LEU A 188 18.32 11.64 -23.07
C LEU A 188 17.83 10.62 -24.10
N ASP A 189 18.07 10.89 -25.38
CA ASP A 189 17.73 9.97 -26.45
C ASP A 189 18.96 9.17 -26.92
N GLY A 190 18.75 7.91 -27.31
CA GLY A 190 19.80 7.07 -27.89
C GLY A 190 20.99 6.73 -26.97
N VAL A 191 20.86 6.86 -25.65
CA VAL A 191 21.93 6.51 -24.70
C VAL A 191 21.84 5.06 -24.25
N TYR A 192 22.92 4.31 -24.48
CA TYR A 192 23.09 2.91 -24.11
C TYR A 192 24.40 2.70 -23.32
N PRO A 193 24.55 1.58 -22.60
CA PRO A 193 25.84 1.21 -22.03
C PRO A 193 26.96 1.22 -23.08
N GLY A 194 28.08 1.86 -22.76
CA GLY A 194 29.22 2.10 -23.65
C GLY A 194 29.25 3.48 -24.29
N GLU A 195 28.15 4.23 -24.29
CA GLU A 195 28.09 5.58 -24.86
C GLU A 195 28.74 6.63 -23.95
N GLU A 196 29.29 7.68 -24.55
CA GLU A 196 29.88 8.82 -23.84
C GLU A 196 28.82 9.88 -23.55
N VAL A 197 28.74 10.28 -22.29
CA VAL A 197 27.91 11.40 -21.84
C VAL A 197 28.77 12.47 -21.20
N LYS A 198 28.41 13.73 -21.43
CA LYS A 198 29.08 14.88 -20.84
C LYS A 198 28.32 15.33 -19.61
N VAL A 199 28.96 15.26 -18.45
CA VAL A 199 28.38 15.59 -17.15
C VAL A 199 28.93 16.93 -16.70
N THR A 200 28.03 17.87 -16.42
CA THR A 200 28.36 19.25 -16.04
C THR A 200 27.85 19.54 -14.63
N VAL A 201 28.74 19.91 -13.71
CA VAL A 201 28.39 20.35 -12.35
C VAL A 201 28.97 21.74 -12.12
N GLY A 202 28.09 22.73 -11.95
CA GLY A 202 28.52 24.14 -11.89
C GLY A 202 29.24 24.53 -13.18
N GLU A 203 30.50 24.95 -13.06
CA GLU A 203 31.37 25.31 -14.19
C GLU A 203 32.22 24.13 -14.70
N ASN A 204 32.29 23.03 -13.93
CA ASN A 204 33.12 21.88 -14.27
C ASN A 204 32.37 20.92 -15.18
N THR A 205 33.04 20.51 -16.25
CA THR A 205 32.48 19.56 -17.22
C THR A 205 33.46 18.43 -17.47
N LYS A 206 32.99 17.17 -17.37
CA LYS A 206 33.78 15.98 -17.70
C LYS A 206 32.96 14.97 -18.49
N THR A 207 33.65 14.13 -19.25
CA THR A 207 33.04 13.04 -20.01
C THR A 207 33.12 11.75 -19.21
N PHE A 208 32.02 11.00 -19.21
CA PHE A 208 31.90 9.69 -18.59
C PHE A 208 31.34 8.68 -19.59
N ILE A 209 31.67 7.42 -19.42
CA ILE A 209 31.11 6.30 -20.18
C ILE A 209 29.96 5.71 -19.37
N VAL A 210 28.80 5.55 -19.98
CA VAL A 210 27.65 4.89 -19.34
C VAL A 210 27.98 3.42 -19.15
N LYS A 211 28.10 2.96 -17.91
CA LYS A 211 28.40 1.55 -17.62
C LYS A 211 27.14 0.69 -17.61
N GLY A 212 26.06 1.24 -17.09
CA GLY A 212 24.80 0.53 -16.93
C GLY A 212 23.63 1.45 -16.62
N ILE A 213 22.43 0.90 -16.78
CA ILE A 213 21.15 1.58 -16.56
C ILE A 213 20.44 0.95 -15.36
N LEU A 214 20.08 1.78 -14.39
CA LEU A 214 19.38 1.37 -13.17
C LEU A 214 17.89 1.63 -13.32
N ASP A 215 17.08 0.57 -13.30
CA ASP A 215 15.62 0.69 -13.33
C ASP A 215 15.01 0.24 -12.00
N THR A 216 14.50 1.22 -11.27
CA THR A 216 13.79 1.01 -10.01
C THR A 216 12.44 1.70 -10.04
N LYS A 217 11.56 1.31 -9.13
CA LYS A 217 10.28 2.01 -8.91
C LYS A 217 10.42 3.19 -7.94
N VAL A 218 11.65 3.59 -7.61
CA VAL A 218 11.95 4.67 -6.66
C VAL A 218 12.58 5.84 -7.41
N ASP A 219 11.85 6.95 -7.46
CA ASP A 219 12.27 8.15 -8.21
C ASP A 219 13.65 8.66 -7.79
N GLN A 220 13.98 8.62 -6.50
CA GLN A 220 15.29 9.04 -5.98
C GLN A 220 16.45 8.18 -6.48
N VAL A 221 16.17 7.04 -7.10
CA VAL A 221 17.16 6.21 -7.77
C VAL A 221 17.04 6.35 -9.28
N SER A 222 15.84 6.18 -9.84
CA SER A 222 15.62 6.16 -11.29
C SER A 222 15.75 7.52 -11.98
N LEU A 223 15.70 8.64 -11.24
CA LEU A 223 15.92 9.99 -11.76
C LEU A 223 17.31 10.55 -11.41
N ARG A 224 18.22 9.74 -10.85
CA ARG A 224 19.59 10.14 -10.48
C ARG A 224 20.64 9.45 -11.34
N ALA A 225 21.84 10.02 -11.35
CA ALA A 225 23.02 9.39 -11.90
C ALA A 225 24.01 9.05 -10.79
N PHE A 226 24.72 7.93 -10.88
CA PHE A 226 25.59 7.43 -9.83
C PHE A 226 27.01 7.24 -10.36
N MET A 227 28.00 7.59 -9.54
CA MET A 227 29.42 7.41 -9.82
C MET A 227 30.18 7.11 -8.52
N THR A 228 31.44 6.71 -8.64
CA THR A 228 32.31 6.52 -7.49
C THR A 228 32.52 7.84 -6.75
N LYS A 229 32.74 7.75 -5.44
CA LYS A 229 33.07 8.90 -4.59
C LYS A 229 34.25 9.69 -5.14
N GLU A 230 35.28 9.01 -5.64
CA GLU A 230 36.49 9.60 -6.20
C GLU A 230 36.18 10.44 -7.44
N ASP A 231 35.37 9.92 -8.36
CA ASP A 231 34.98 10.64 -9.58
C ASP A 231 34.06 11.82 -9.30
N PHE A 232 33.18 11.69 -8.31
CA PHE A 232 32.37 12.81 -7.82
C PHE A 232 33.25 13.96 -7.34
N TRP A 233 34.23 13.71 -6.47
CA TRP A 233 35.14 14.76 -5.97
C TRP A 233 36.07 15.32 -7.04
N ARG A 234 36.36 14.56 -8.09
CA ARG A 234 37.09 15.07 -9.25
C ARG A 234 36.24 16.00 -10.13
N LEU A 235 34.92 15.91 -10.04
CA LEU A 235 33.98 16.70 -10.85
C LEU A 235 33.48 17.94 -10.09
N VAL A 236 33.18 17.78 -8.81
CA VAL A 236 32.60 18.84 -7.97
C VAL A 236 33.72 19.64 -7.29
N ASP A 237 33.78 20.94 -7.58
CA ASP A 237 34.67 21.86 -6.87
C ASP A 237 33.96 22.40 -5.62
N ARG A 238 34.08 21.65 -4.53
CA ARG A 238 33.47 22.00 -3.24
C ARG A 238 34.53 21.96 -2.13
N PRO A 239 34.66 23.00 -1.29
CA PRO A 239 35.72 23.10 -0.28
C PRO A 239 35.55 22.14 0.90
N GLY A 240 34.39 21.49 1.06
CA GLY A 240 34.08 20.60 2.19
C GLY A 240 33.67 19.20 1.75
N HIS A 241 34.14 18.18 2.48
CA HIS A 241 33.79 16.76 2.29
C HIS A 241 32.58 16.32 3.11
N ASN A 242 31.60 17.20 3.27
CA ASN A 242 30.37 16.89 3.97
C ASN A 242 29.41 16.15 3.05
N ALA A 243 28.67 15.21 3.63
CA ALA A 243 27.66 14.42 2.94
C ALA A 243 26.35 15.20 2.79
N ASN A 244 25.53 14.74 1.86
CA ASN A 244 24.21 15.27 1.61
C ASN A 244 23.11 14.35 2.17
N GLU A 245 23.34 13.05 2.14
CA GLU A 245 22.40 12.06 2.66
C GLU A 245 23.14 10.94 3.41
N PHE A 246 22.56 10.48 4.52
CA PHE A 246 22.93 9.25 5.21
C PHE A 246 21.73 8.31 5.20
N ALA A 247 21.83 7.17 4.54
CA ALA A 247 20.83 6.10 4.59
C ALA A 247 21.28 5.05 5.60
N ILE A 248 20.39 4.67 6.52
CA ILE A 248 20.73 3.84 7.69
C ILE A 248 19.80 2.64 7.74
N ARG A 249 20.38 1.45 7.84
CA ARG A 249 19.64 0.21 8.11
C ARG A 249 19.87 -0.26 9.53
N ILE A 250 18.78 -0.67 10.17
CA ILE A 250 18.81 -1.23 11.53
C ILE A 250 18.92 -2.74 11.43
N ASP A 251 19.77 -3.32 12.28
CA ASP A 251 19.91 -4.77 12.38
C ASP A 251 18.54 -5.39 12.76
N PRO A 252 17.99 -6.33 11.97
CA PRO A 252 16.72 -6.98 12.28
C PRO A 252 16.72 -7.75 13.61
N PHE A 253 17.90 -8.12 14.14
CA PHE A 253 18.06 -8.77 15.44
C PHE A 253 18.20 -7.78 16.61
N SER A 254 18.35 -6.49 16.32
CA SER A 254 18.39 -5.44 17.33
C SER A 254 16.98 -5.16 17.88
N SER A 255 16.91 -4.84 19.18
CA SER A 255 15.66 -4.36 19.80
C SER A 255 15.36 -2.89 19.53
N ALA A 256 16.24 -2.18 18.81
CA ALA A 256 16.10 -0.76 18.54
C ALA A 256 15.04 -0.49 17.46
N THR A 257 14.15 0.47 17.71
CA THR A 257 13.20 0.94 16.70
C THR A 257 13.75 2.13 15.90
N PRO A 258 13.28 2.37 14.67
CA PRO A 258 13.64 3.57 13.90
C PRO A 258 13.42 4.88 14.68
N ASP A 259 12.33 4.96 15.45
CA ASP A 259 12.02 6.13 16.28
C ASP A 259 13.02 6.31 17.43
N GLN A 260 13.52 5.22 18.02
CA GLN A 260 14.55 5.28 19.05
C GLN A 260 15.89 5.75 18.48
N ILE A 261 16.29 5.26 17.31
CA ILE A 261 17.50 5.72 16.61
C ILE A 261 17.38 7.20 16.29
N LYS A 262 16.26 7.63 15.70
CA LYS A 262 15.97 9.05 15.47
C LYS A 262 16.08 9.86 16.76
N SER A 263 15.45 9.42 17.86
CA SER A 263 15.51 10.12 19.14
C SER A 263 16.95 10.23 19.68
N ASN A 264 17.76 9.19 19.53
CA ASN A 264 19.16 9.19 19.97
C ASN A 264 20.01 10.17 19.15
N LEU A 265 19.82 10.21 17.82
CA LEU A 265 20.50 11.16 16.94
C LEU A 265 20.10 12.61 17.24
N VAL A 266 18.82 12.86 17.52
CA VAL A 266 18.34 14.18 17.95
C VAL A 266 18.96 14.59 19.29
N LYS A 267 19.05 13.66 20.26
CA LYS A 267 19.69 13.93 21.56
C LYS A 267 21.20 14.16 21.46
N ALA A 268 21.85 13.55 20.46
CA ALA A 268 23.27 13.75 20.17
C ALA A 268 23.57 15.13 19.54
N GLY A 269 22.54 15.90 19.17
CA GLY A 269 22.67 17.24 18.61
C GLY A 269 22.57 17.30 17.09
N PHE A 270 22.56 16.17 16.39
CA PHE A 270 22.62 16.14 14.91
C PHE A 270 21.37 16.67 14.19
N ALA A 271 20.30 16.95 14.93
CA ALA A 271 19.08 17.56 14.39
C ALA A 271 19.29 19.01 13.92
N THR A 272 20.34 19.70 14.39
CA THR A 272 20.71 21.04 13.91
C THR A 272 21.48 20.99 12.60
N ASP A 273 22.14 19.87 12.30
CA ASP A 273 22.98 19.72 11.11
C ASP A 273 22.21 19.09 9.93
N GLY A 274 21.25 18.22 10.20
CA GLY A 274 20.50 17.48 9.19
C GLY A 274 19.07 17.16 9.60
N LYS A 275 18.21 16.98 8.59
CA LYS A 275 16.83 16.54 8.79
C LYS A 275 16.80 15.03 8.97
N ILE A 276 16.55 14.58 10.20
CA ILE A 276 16.48 13.15 10.55
C ILE A 276 15.03 12.66 10.44
N GLN A 277 14.80 11.68 9.58
CA GLN A 277 13.47 11.12 9.30
C GLN A 277 13.50 9.60 9.35
N THR A 278 12.42 8.98 9.82
CA THR A 278 12.22 7.54 9.62
C THR A 278 11.76 7.27 8.18
N ALA A 279 11.86 6.02 7.71
CA ALA A 279 11.40 5.63 6.37
C ALA A 279 9.94 6.06 6.09
N ILE A 280 9.08 6.05 7.11
CA ILE A 280 7.66 6.42 7.01
C ILE A 280 7.50 7.94 6.89
N GLU A 281 8.36 8.71 7.54
CA GLU A 281 8.35 10.18 7.47
C GLU A 281 9.03 10.72 6.21
N ALA A 282 9.99 9.97 5.66
CA ALA A 282 10.73 10.30 4.45
C ALA A 282 10.00 9.91 3.16
N ILE A 283 8.73 9.48 3.25
CA ILE A 283 7.90 9.22 2.08
C ILE A 283 7.72 10.53 1.29
N PRO A 284 7.97 10.53 -0.03
CA PRO A 284 7.71 11.68 -0.89
C PRO A 284 6.28 12.19 -0.76
N ASP A 285 6.10 13.51 -0.73
CA ASP A 285 4.78 14.13 -0.55
C ASP A 285 3.77 13.67 -1.59
N PHE A 286 4.20 13.41 -2.83
CA PHE A 286 3.35 12.85 -3.88
C PHE A 286 2.80 11.45 -3.51
N LEU A 287 3.66 10.54 -3.04
CA LEU A 287 3.22 9.21 -2.59
C LEU A 287 2.28 9.31 -1.38
N ASN A 288 2.53 10.26 -0.48
CA ASN A 288 1.63 10.52 0.65
C ASN A 288 0.26 11.06 0.20
N GLN A 289 0.22 11.92 -0.82
CA GLN A 289 -1.03 12.40 -1.42
C GLN A 289 -1.82 11.28 -2.10
N ILE A 290 -1.14 10.40 -2.87
CA ILE A 290 -1.78 9.22 -3.46
C ILE A 290 -2.30 8.32 -2.34
N ARG A 291 -1.55 8.13 -1.25
CA ARG A 291 -1.99 7.35 -0.08
C ARG A 291 -3.30 7.85 0.48
N ILE A 292 -3.41 9.16 0.70
CA ILE A 292 -4.63 9.78 1.20
C ILE A 292 -5.77 9.60 0.20
N ALA A 293 -5.54 9.89 -1.09
CA ALA A 293 -6.55 9.77 -2.13
C ALA A 293 -7.06 8.33 -2.30
N PHE A 294 -6.17 7.34 -2.33
CA PHE A 294 -6.52 5.92 -2.48
C PHE A 294 -7.15 5.35 -1.22
N GLY A 295 -6.75 5.81 -0.03
CA GLY A 295 -7.44 5.50 1.21
C GLY A 295 -8.89 6.01 1.21
N LEU A 296 -9.11 7.25 0.77
CA LEU A 296 -10.45 7.82 0.61
C LEU A 296 -11.27 7.05 -0.44
N LEU A 297 -10.68 6.75 -1.59
CA LEU A 297 -11.33 5.97 -2.65
C LEU A 297 -11.73 4.57 -2.15
N GLY A 298 -10.82 3.90 -1.44
CA GLY A 298 -11.09 2.60 -0.80
C GLY A 298 -12.25 2.66 0.19
N ASN A 299 -12.33 3.73 0.99
CA ASN A 299 -13.45 3.95 1.92
C ASN A 299 -14.77 4.18 1.19
N VAL A 300 -14.79 4.99 0.12
CA VAL A 300 -15.98 5.25 -0.69
C VAL A 300 -16.47 3.96 -1.35
N ILE A 301 -15.58 3.20 -1.97
CA ILE A 301 -15.93 1.91 -2.59
C ILE A 301 -16.43 0.93 -1.52
N GLY A 302 -15.80 0.91 -0.35
CA GLY A 302 -16.26 0.10 0.77
C GLY A 302 -17.68 0.47 1.22
N LEU A 303 -18.01 1.76 1.30
CA LEU A 303 -19.36 2.23 1.61
C LEU A 303 -20.37 1.79 0.55
N VAL A 304 -20.05 1.94 -0.73
CA VAL A 304 -20.90 1.45 -1.83
C VAL A 304 -21.10 -0.05 -1.74
N GLY A 305 -20.04 -0.81 -1.46
CA GLY A 305 -20.10 -2.26 -1.27
C GLY A 305 -21.02 -2.67 -0.12
N ILE A 306 -21.00 -1.93 0.99
CA ILE A 306 -21.90 -2.14 2.12
C ILE A 306 -23.36 -1.84 1.75
N VAL A 307 -23.62 -0.76 1.01
CA VAL A 307 -24.97 -0.42 0.53
C VAL A 307 -25.51 -1.53 -0.39
N VAL A 308 -24.70 -2.01 -1.33
CA VAL A 308 -25.05 -3.12 -2.24
C VAL A 308 -25.34 -4.40 -1.44
N ALA A 309 -24.52 -4.72 -0.44
CA ALA A 309 -24.74 -5.87 0.44
C ALA A 309 -26.06 -5.76 1.22
N SER A 310 -26.35 -4.57 1.77
CA SER A 310 -27.59 -4.27 2.49
C SER A 310 -28.83 -4.48 1.60
N ILE A 311 -28.83 -3.92 0.39
CA ILE A 311 -29.92 -4.07 -0.58
C ILE A 311 -30.11 -5.53 -0.96
N THR A 312 -29.01 -6.25 -1.19
CA THR A 312 -29.08 -7.65 -1.59
C THR A 312 -29.70 -8.52 -0.50
N ILE A 313 -29.27 -8.36 0.75
CA ILE A 313 -29.88 -9.05 1.90
C ILE A 313 -31.35 -8.67 2.05
N PHE A 314 -31.68 -7.39 1.92
CA PHE A 314 -33.06 -6.92 1.98
C PHE A 314 -33.93 -7.67 0.97
N ILE A 315 -33.52 -7.73 -0.30
CA ILE A 315 -34.26 -8.40 -1.37
C ILE A 315 -34.38 -9.90 -1.09
N VAL A 316 -33.30 -10.56 -0.68
CA VAL A 316 -33.28 -12.00 -0.38
C VAL A 316 -34.26 -12.34 0.75
N ILE A 317 -34.18 -11.62 1.87
CA ILE A 317 -35.06 -11.86 3.02
C ILE A 317 -36.50 -11.50 2.66
N PHE A 318 -36.72 -10.43 1.91
CA PHE A 318 -38.04 -10.04 1.43
C PHE A 318 -38.68 -11.14 0.59
N ILE A 319 -37.98 -11.65 -0.43
CA ILE A 319 -38.49 -12.74 -1.29
C ILE A 319 -38.77 -14.00 -0.46
N ASN A 320 -37.86 -14.38 0.45
CA ASN A 320 -38.05 -15.54 1.32
C ASN A 320 -39.28 -15.38 2.23
N ALA A 321 -39.47 -14.20 2.82
CA ALA A 321 -40.61 -13.93 3.68
C ALA A 321 -41.93 -13.83 2.89
N VAL A 322 -41.93 -13.26 1.68
CA VAL A 322 -43.12 -13.20 0.81
C VAL A 322 -43.54 -14.60 0.36
N THR A 323 -42.60 -15.40 -0.14
CA THR A 323 -42.88 -16.78 -0.59
C THR A 323 -43.38 -17.67 0.54
N ARG A 324 -43.00 -17.37 1.80
CA ARG A 324 -43.47 -18.07 3.00
C ARG A 324 -44.63 -17.39 3.74
N ARG A 325 -45.29 -16.38 3.16
CA ARG A 325 -46.36 -15.61 3.82
C ARG A 325 -47.47 -16.48 4.42
N LYS A 326 -47.93 -17.51 3.68
CA LYS A 326 -48.95 -18.45 4.16
C LYS A 326 -48.51 -19.21 5.42
N TYR A 327 -47.25 -19.66 5.46
CA TYR A 327 -46.68 -20.33 6.63
C TYR A 327 -46.56 -19.38 7.83
N ILE A 328 -46.21 -18.12 7.60
CA ILE A 328 -46.19 -17.08 8.65
C ILE A 328 -47.60 -16.88 9.22
N GLY A 329 -48.63 -16.80 8.37
CA GLY A 329 -50.03 -16.72 8.80
C GLY A 329 -50.46 -17.90 9.69
N ILE A 330 -50.09 -19.12 9.31
CA ILE A 330 -50.36 -20.34 10.11
C ILE A 330 -49.62 -20.28 11.45
N MET A 331 -48.33 -19.89 11.47
CA MET A 331 -47.54 -19.75 12.70
C MET A 331 -48.16 -18.74 13.68
N LYS A 332 -48.68 -17.62 13.17
CA LYS A 332 -49.41 -16.65 13.98
C LYS A 332 -50.74 -17.21 14.49
N GLY A 333 -51.47 -17.96 13.65
CA GLY A 333 -52.73 -18.61 14.02
C GLY A 333 -52.59 -19.63 15.16
N ILE A 334 -51.44 -20.33 15.25
CA ILE A 334 -51.14 -21.28 16.34
C ILE A 334 -50.51 -20.61 17.58
N GLY A 335 -50.42 -19.27 17.61
CA GLY A 335 -49.97 -18.50 18.78
C GLY A 335 -48.46 -18.21 18.86
N ILE A 336 -47.68 -18.39 17.79
CA ILE A 336 -46.27 -17.96 17.78
C ILE A 336 -46.21 -16.43 17.76
N ASN A 337 -45.46 -15.85 18.70
CA ASN A 337 -45.24 -14.41 18.78
C ASN A 337 -44.57 -13.88 17.50
N GLU A 338 -45.10 -12.80 16.94
CA GLU A 338 -44.57 -12.09 15.76
C GLU A 338 -43.08 -11.78 15.89
N GLN A 339 -42.66 -11.32 17.07
CA GLN A 339 -41.25 -11.01 17.36
C GLN A 339 -40.35 -12.25 17.21
N ALA A 340 -40.83 -13.45 17.53
CA ALA A 340 -40.04 -14.67 17.37
C ALA A 340 -39.86 -15.02 15.89
N ILE A 341 -40.87 -14.72 15.05
CA ILE A 341 -40.78 -14.88 13.59
C ILE A 341 -39.80 -13.84 13.02
N GLU A 342 -39.89 -12.57 13.44
CA GLU A 342 -38.94 -11.52 13.04
C GLU A 342 -37.49 -11.89 13.40
N VAL A 343 -37.25 -12.32 14.64
CA VAL A 343 -35.93 -12.75 15.12
C VAL A 343 -35.41 -13.97 14.35
N SER A 344 -36.29 -14.85 13.85
CA SER A 344 -35.84 -15.98 13.02
C SER A 344 -35.16 -15.54 11.72
N TYR A 345 -35.65 -14.47 11.07
CA TYR A 345 -35.00 -13.91 9.88
C TYR A 345 -33.70 -13.17 10.20
N ILE A 346 -33.60 -12.57 11.39
CA ILE A 346 -32.34 -11.99 11.87
C ILE A 346 -31.28 -13.10 12.03
N PHE A 347 -31.62 -14.21 12.70
CA PHE A 347 -30.70 -15.33 12.86
C PHE A 347 -30.28 -15.95 11.51
N GLN A 348 -31.17 -16.00 10.53
CA GLN A 348 -30.81 -16.41 9.17
C GLN A 348 -29.79 -15.47 8.53
N SER A 349 -30.05 -14.17 8.63
CA SER A 349 -29.17 -13.15 8.06
C SER A 349 -27.77 -13.22 8.69
N ILE A 350 -27.70 -13.39 10.02
CA ILE A 350 -26.45 -13.62 10.75
C ILE A 350 -25.75 -14.88 10.26
N PHE A 351 -26.46 -16.00 10.11
CA PHE A 351 -25.88 -17.26 9.64
C PHE A 351 -25.23 -17.09 8.26
N TYR A 352 -25.93 -16.47 7.31
CA TYR A 352 -25.39 -16.24 5.97
C TYR A 352 -24.21 -15.25 5.96
N ALA A 353 -24.28 -14.18 6.75
CA ALA A 353 -23.18 -13.22 6.88
C ALA A 353 -21.93 -13.86 7.49
N LEU A 354 -22.09 -14.66 8.54
CA LEU A 354 -20.99 -15.38 9.19
C LEU A 354 -20.35 -16.36 8.21
N LEU A 355 -21.14 -17.17 7.52
CA LEU A 355 -20.61 -18.18 6.60
C LEU A 355 -19.90 -17.52 5.41
N GLY A 356 -20.52 -16.51 4.80
CA GLY A 356 -19.92 -15.76 3.68
C GLY A 356 -18.66 -14.98 4.09
N GLY A 357 -18.70 -14.31 5.25
CA GLY A 357 -17.56 -13.56 5.76
C GLY A 357 -16.38 -14.46 6.17
N VAL A 358 -16.64 -15.60 6.82
CA VAL A 358 -15.58 -16.57 7.16
C VAL A 358 -14.95 -17.15 5.90
N LEU A 359 -15.76 -17.58 4.92
CA LEU A 359 -15.24 -18.04 3.63
C LEU A 359 -14.44 -16.95 2.92
N GLY A 360 -14.91 -15.71 2.96
CA GLY A 360 -14.21 -14.56 2.42
C GLY A 360 -12.85 -14.33 3.08
N ILE A 361 -12.77 -14.38 4.42
CA ILE A 361 -11.51 -14.29 5.18
C ILE A 361 -10.56 -15.41 4.75
N LEU A 362 -11.05 -16.65 4.64
CA LEU A 362 -10.24 -17.78 4.21
C LEU A 362 -9.68 -17.55 2.80
N ILE A 363 -10.50 -17.10 1.86
CA ILE A 363 -10.05 -16.78 0.50
C ILE A 363 -9.03 -15.65 0.49
N VAL A 364 -9.25 -14.57 1.27
CA VAL A 364 -8.31 -13.45 1.34
C VAL A 364 -6.93 -13.93 1.79
N TYR A 365 -6.83 -14.63 2.92
CA TYR A 365 -5.53 -14.98 3.50
C TYR A 365 -4.88 -16.22 2.88
N PHE A 366 -5.64 -17.23 2.46
CA PHE A 366 -5.07 -18.47 1.92
C PHE A 366 -4.92 -18.47 0.41
N VAL A 367 -5.65 -17.60 -0.31
CA VAL A 367 -5.61 -17.56 -1.78
C VAL A 367 -5.08 -16.21 -2.26
N LEU A 368 -5.75 -15.11 -1.92
CA LEU A 368 -5.47 -13.82 -2.56
C LEU A 368 -4.16 -13.18 -2.09
N VAL A 369 -3.93 -13.08 -0.77
CA VAL A 369 -2.70 -12.51 -0.21
C VAL A 369 -1.45 -13.22 -0.74
N PRO A 370 -1.33 -14.56 -0.67
CA PRO A 370 -0.15 -15.25 -1.20
C PRO A 370 -0.04 -15.13 -2.73
N PHE A 371 -1.17 -15.12 -3.45
CA PHE A 371 -1.18 -14.94 -4.90
C PHE A 371 -0.61 -13.57 -5.31
N PHE A 372 -1.09 -12.47 -4.71
CA PHE A 372 -0.60 -11.12 -5.02
C PHE A 372 0.79 -10.85 -4.44
N TYR A 373 1.25 -11.61 -3.44
CA TYR A 373 2.63 -11.54 -2.99
C TYR A 373 3.61 -12.19 -3.98
N ALA A 374 3.22 -13.33 -4.58
CA ALA A 374 4.03 -14.02 -5.59
C ALA A 374 3.93 -13.37 -6.98
N HIS A 375 2.79 -12.77 -7.30
CA HIS A 375 2.52 -12.08 -8.56
C HIS A 375 2.00 -10.67 -8.27
N PRO A 376 2.90 -9.75 -7.85
CA PRO A 376 2.52 -8.36 -7.64
C PRO A 376 2.01 -7.74 -8.95
N LEU A 377 1.05 -6.84 -8.83
CA LEU A 377 0.59 -6.05 -9.96
C LEU A 377 1.68 -5.04 -10.31
N ASP A 378 2.11 -5.05 -11.56
CA ASP A 378 3.16 -4.15 -12.03
C ASP A 378 2.58 -2.75 -12.28
N PHE A 379 2.81 -1.83 -11.35
CA PHE A 379 2.51 -0.42 -11.53
C PHE A 379 3.79 0.39 -11.74
N PRO A 380 3.72 1.50 -12.49
CA PRO A 380 4.90 2.28 -12.86
C PRO A 380 5.71 2.83 -11.66
N PHE A 381 5.05 3.07 -10.54
CA PHE A 381 5.66 3.66 -9.33
C PHE A 381 5.67 2.70 -8.12
N SER A 382 5.19 1.46 -8.28
CA SER A 382 5.09 0.50 -7.18
C SER A 382 4.77 -0.94 -7.63
N ASP A 383 5.15 -1.92 -6.82
CA ASP A 383 4.59 -3.27 -6.89
C ASP A 383 3.29 -3.35 -6.08
N GLY A 384 2.17 -3.44 -6.78
CA GLY A 384 0.84 -3.57 -6.19
C GLY A 384 0.63 -4.91 -5.53
N ILE A 385 0.77 -4.95 -4.21
CA ILE A 385 0.43 -6.12 -3.40
C ILE A 385 -0.98 -6.02 -2.81
N LEU A 386 -1.53 -7.13 -2.32
CA LEU A 386 -2.77 -7.12 -1.54
C LEU A 386 -2.43 -7.00 -0.06
N VAL A 387 -2.66 -5.83 0.54
CA VAL A 387 -2.49 -5.61 1.97
C VAL A 387 -3.83 -5.74 2.67
N ALA A 388 -3.94 -6.71 3.57
CA ALA A 388 -5.15 -6.98 4.34
C ALA A 388 -4.82 -7.02 5.85
N PRO A 389 -4.74 -5.87 6.53
CA PRO A 389 -4.41 -5.83 7.94
C PRO A 389 -5.51 -6.53 8.76
N LYS A 390 -5.12 -7.43 9.67
CA LYS A 390 -6.06 -8.24 10.46
C LYS A 390 -7.13 -7.38 11.15
N GLY A 391 -6.74 -6.25 11.74
CA GLY A 391 -7.67 -5.32 12.41
C GLY A 391 -8.72 -4.75 11.46
N GLU A 392 -8.33 -4.33 10.26
CA GLU A 392 -9.23 -3.71 9.29
C GLU A 392 -10.18 -4.74 8.67
N VAL A 393 -9.69 -5.95 8.38
CA VAL A 393 -10.50 -7.07 7.90
C VAL A 393 -11.54 -7.48 8.95
N MET A 394 -11.16 -7.55 10.23
CA MET A 394 -12.10 -7.84 11.32
C MET A 394 -13.14 -6.74 11.48
N PHE A 395 -12.74 -5.47 11.38
CA PHE A 395 -13.67 -4.36 11.43
C PHE A 395 -14.71 -4.44 10.29
N LYS A 396 -14.28 -4.70 9.05
CA LYS A 396 -15.14 -4.90 7.89
C LYS A 396 -16.08 -6.10 8.06
N PHE A 397 -15.61 -7.18 8.69
CA PHE A 397 -16.43 -8.36 9.00
C PHE A 397 -17.57 -8.03 9.97
N PHE A 398 -17.26 -7.35 11.08
CA PHE A 398 -18.28 -6.94 12.04
C PHE A 398 -19.24 -5.89 11.47
N LEU A 399 -18.73 -4.97 10.65
CA LEU A 399 -19.54 -3.97 9.96
C LEU A 399 -20.54 -4.62 9.00
N LEU A 400 -20.09 -5.58 8.19
CA LEU A 400 -20.96 -6.35 7.30
C LEU A 400 -22.03 -7.11 8.08
N LEU A 401 -21.64 -7.75 9.19
CA LEU A 401 -22.56 -8.49 10.06
C LEU A 401 -23.63 -7.55 10.65
N PHE A 402 -23.24 -6.38 11.14
CA PHE A 402 -24.13 -5.37 11.69
C PHE A 402 -25.15 -4.86 10.65
N VAL A 403 -24.67 -4.51 9.46
CA VAL A 403 -25.53 -4.03 8.36
C VAL A 403 -26.49 -5.12 7.90
N THR A 404 -26.03 -6.37 7.84
CA THR A 404 -26.86 -7.52 7.45
C THR A 404 -27.99 -7.78 8.45
N ILE A 405 -27.75 -7.59 9.75
CA ILE A 405 -28.80 -7.70 10.77
C ILE A 405 -29.91 -6.67 10.52
N ILE A 406 -29.53 -5.41 10.28
CA ILE A 406 -30.48 -4.31 10.04
C ILE A 406 -31.27 -4.59 8.74
N ALA A 407 -30.56 -4.93 7.67
CA ALA A 407 -31.15 -5.20 6.37
C ALA A 407 -32.12 -6.39 6.40
N GLY A 408 -31.83 -7.43 7.20
CA GLY A 408 -32.72 -8.59 7.36
C GLY A 408 -33.94 -8.32 8.23
N TYR A 409 -33.83 -7.44 9.22
CA TYR A 409 -34.94 -7.12 10.14
C TYR A 409 -36.07 -6.33 9.47
N ILE A 410 -35.74 -5.31 8.66
CA ILE A 410 -36.72 -4.40 8.04
C ILE A 410 -37.78 -5.15 7.20
N PRO A 411 -37.42 -5.96 6.19
CA PRO A 411 -38.42 -6.63 5.35
C PRO A 411 -39.17 -7.73 6.13
N ALA A 412 -38.50 -8.41 7.06
CA ALA A 412 -39.13 -9.41 7.92
C ALA A 412 -40.28 -8.79 8.74
N ARG A 413 -40.01 -7.64 9.38
CA ARG A 413 -41.03 -6.89 10.13
C ARG A 413 -42.20 -6.46 9.26
N ASN A 414 -41.92 -5.94 8.07
CA ASN A 414 -42.97 -5.48 7.14
C ASN A 414 -43.91 -6.61 6.70
N ILE A 415 -43.40 -7.84 6.59
CA ILE A 415 -44.21 -8.99 6.16
C ILE A 415 -44.92 -9.64 7.35
N VAL A 416 -44.24 -9.78 8.49
CA VAL A 416 -44.83 -10.40 9.69
C VAL A 416 -46.00 -9.59 10.22
N LYS A 417 -45.95 -8.25 10.15
CA LYS A 417 -47.03 -7.35 10.60
C LYS A 417 -48.29 -7.34 9.73
N LYS A 418 -48.28 -7.96 8.54
CA LYS A 418 -49.49 -8.04 7.70
C LYS A 418 -50.57 -8.90 8.36
N ASN A 419 -51.84 -8.58 8.12
CA ASN A 419 -52.97 -9.26 8.76
C ASN A 419 -52.92 -10.79 8.53
N THR A 420 -53.30 -11.56 9.54
CA THR A 420 -53.28 -13.04 9.51
C THR A 420 -54.21 -13.59 8.44
N LEU A 421 -55.40 -12.99 8.27
CA LEU A 421 -56.38 -13.39 7.27
C LEU A 421 -55.84 -13.19 5.84
N ASP A 422 -55.28 -12.02 5.56
CA ASP A 422 -54.67 -11.68 4.25
C ASP A 422 -53.47 -12.58 3.94
N SER A 423 -52.68 -12.90 4.98
CA SER A 423 -51.52 -13.78 4.85
C SER A 423 -51.91 -15.23 4.49
N ILE A 424 -53.07 -15.71 4.95
CA ILE A 424 -53.58 -17.06 4.66
C ILE A 424 -54.29 -17.11 3.30
N LEU A 425 -55.04 -16.07 2.95
CA LEU A 425 -55.80 -15.98 1.69
C LEU A 425 -54.94 -15.58 0.48
N GLY A 426 -53.70 -15.12 0.69
CA GLY A 426 -52.77 -14.77 -0.37
C GLY A 426 -53.13 -13.50 -1.14
N ARG A 427 -53.89 -12.60 -0.51
CA ARG A 427 -54.36 -11.33 -1.08
C ARG A 427 -53.61 -10.16 -0.43
#